data_AF-A0A285R6V7-F1
#
_entry.id   AF-A0A285R6V7-F1
#
_cell.length_a   1.000
_cell.length_b   1.000
_cell.length_c   1.000
_cell.angle_alpha   90.00
_cell.angle_beta   90.00
_cell.angle_gamma   90.00
#
_symmetry.space_group_name_H-M   'P 1'
#
loop_
_entity.id
_entity.type
_entity.pdbx_description
1 polymer ?
#
loop_
_entity_poly.entity_id
_entity_poly.type
_entity_poly.pdbx_seq_one_letter_code
_entity_poly.pdbx_strand_id
1 'polypeptide(L)'
;MAPPAPSATMTPELFRKWRKSLGLKQKDAAEVLGLKKRMIQYYEKGDRNGRPVEIPKAVRLACYALSAGIADFDGATPLRGPVQPTSSPGPGQPARGSSDPVPGT
;
A
#
# COMPACT_ATOMS: atom_id res chain seq x y z
N MET A 1 -34.41 4.84 20.78
CA MET A 1 -33.68 5.18 19.54
C MET A 1 -32.40 5.85 19.96
N ALA A 2 -31.27 5.13 20.00
CA ALA A 2 -29.99 5.71 20.41
C ALA A 2 -29.47 6.63 19.27
N PRO A 3 -28.87 7.80 19.59
CA PRO A 3 -28.31 8.66 18.55
C PRO A 3 -27.13 7.93 17.87
N PRO A 4 -26.92 8.09 16.55
CA PRO A 4 -25.74 7.53 15.90
C PRO A 4 -24.50 8.25 16.47
N ALA A 5 -23.64 7.51 17.16
CA ALA A 5 -22.36 8.04 17.59
C ALA A 5 -21.60 8.51 16.33
N PRO A 6 -21.14 9.78 16.25
CA PRO A 6 -20.31 10.23 15.16
C PRO A 6 -18.92 9.62 15.35
N SER A 7 -18.76 8.36 14.94
CA SER A 7 -17.46 7.70 14.94
C SER A 7 -16.62 8.37 13.86
N ALA A 8 -15.51 8.95 14.26
CA ALA A 8 -14.47 9.52 13.39
C ALA A 8 -13.90 8.44 12.46
N THR A 9 -14.67 8.07 11.45
CA THR A 9 -14.41 6.96 10.56
C THR A 9 -13.91 7.51 9.24
N MET A 10 -12.74 7.05 8.82
CA MET A 10 -12.19 7.37 7.50
C MET A 10 -13.20 6.92 6.44
N THR A 11 -13.74 7.87 5.68
CA THR A 11 -14.74 7.58 4.65
C THR A 11 -14.08 6.91 3.43
N PRO A 12 -14.85 6.19 2.59
CA PRO A 12 -14.34 5.59 1.36
C PRO A 12 -13.61 6.59 0.46
N GLU A 13 -14.16 7.82 0.36
CA GLU A 13 -13.57 8.91 -0.41
C GLU A 13 -12.23 9.38 0.16
N LEU A 14 -12.13 9.53 1.49
CA LEU A 14 -10.88 9.90 2.16
C LEU A 14 -9.81 8.82 1.98
N PHE A 15 -10.19 7.54 2.06
CA PHE A 15 -9.29 6.43 1.81
C PHE A 15 -8.77 6.41 0.36
N ARG A 16 -9.67 6.66 -0.60
CA ARG A 16 -9.27 6.80 -2.01
C ARG A 16 -8.34 8.00 -2.24
N LYS A 17 -8.61 9.14 -1.60
CA LYS A 17 -7.75 10.34 -1.65
C LYS A 17 -6.37 10.07 -1.05
N TRP A 18 -6.31 9.44 0.12
CA TRP A 18 -5.07 9.03 0.77
C TRP A 18 -4.21 8.18 -0.18
N ARG A 19 -4.77 7.11 -0.75
CA ARG A 19 -4.04 6.23 -1.66
C ARG A 19 -3.46 7.00 -2.86
N LYS A 20 -4.28 7.86 -3.48
CA LYS A 20 -3.86 8.68 -4.62
C LYS A 20 -2.79 9.70 -4.24
N SER A 21 -2.85 10.28 -3.03
CA SER A 21 -1.83 11.24 -2.55
C SER A 21 -0.44 10.61 -2.43
N LEU A 22 -0.38 9.30 -2.17
CA LEU A 22 0.85 8.51 -2.13
C LEU A 22 1.24 7.92 -3.50
N GLY A 23 0.49 8.22 -4.58
CA GLY A 23 0.75 7.68 -5.92
C GLY A 23 0.48 6.17 -6.06
N LEU A 24 -0.13 5.53 -5.07
CA LEU A 24 -0.29 4.08 -5.02
C LEU A 24 -1.43 3.59 -5.91
N LYS A 25 -1.22 2.50 -6.65
CA LYS A 25 -2.33 1.75 -7.27
C LYS A 25 -3.04 0.90 -6.21
N GLN A 26 -4.23 0.39 -6.52
CA GLN A 26 -4.96 -0.48 -5.57
C GLN A 26 -4.18 -1.74 -5.17
N LYS A 27 -3.34 -2.29 -6.07
CA LYS A 27 -2.47 -3.43 -5.78
C LYS A 27 -1.37 -3.02 -4.79
N ASP A 28 -0.66 -1.95 -5.10
CA ASP A 28 0.43 -1.41 -4.29
C ASP A 28 -0.04 -1.05 -2.88
N ALA A 29 -1.20 -0.40 -2.77
CA ALA A 29 -1.83 -0.09 -1.49
C ALA A 29 -2.16 -1.35 -0.67
N ALA A 30 -2.53 -2.44 -1.34
CA ALA A 30 -2.78 -3.71 -0.67
C ALA A 30 -1.48 -4.31 -0.14
N GLU A 31 -0.41 -4.27 -0.93
CA GLU A 31 0.92 -4.77 -0.53
C GLU A 31 1.48 -4.01 0.67
N VAL A 32 1.52 -2.67 0.62
CA VAL A 32 2.06 -1.86 1.73
C VAL A 32 1.21 -1.91 3.01
N LEU A 33 -0.09 -2.23 2.90
CA LEU A 33 -0.97 -2.43 4.06
C LEU A 33 -1.01 -3.89 4.54
N GLY A 34 -0.37 -4.83 3.83
CA GLY A 34 -0.48 -6.26 4.14
C GLY A 34 -1.89 -6.84 3.95
N LEU A 35 -2.67 -6.28 3.02
CA LEU A 35 -4.06 -6.64 2.74
C LEU A 35 -4.23 -7.30 1.37
N LYS A 36 -5.35 -7.98 1.17
CA LYS A 36 -5.76 -8.43 -0.17
C LYS A 36 -6.26 -7.24 -0.98
N LYS A 37 -5.92 -7.17 -2.27
CA LYS A 37 -6.43 -6.12 -3.20
C LYS A 37 -7.95 -5.90 -3.13
N ARG A 38 -8.71 -6.97 -2.96
CA ARG A 38 -10.17 -6.92 -2.82
C ARG A 38 -10.64 -6.11 -1.60
N MET A 39 -9.85 -6.07 -0.51
CA MET A 39 -10.15 -5.24 0.65
C MET A 39 -10.04 -3.76 0.35
N ILE A 40 -9.02 -3.36 -0.42
CA ILE A 40 -8.86 -1.98 -0.89
C ILE A 40 -10.09 -1.55 -1.70
N GLN A 41 -10.62 -2.44 -2.55
CA GLN A 41 -11.84 -2.16 -3.31
C GLN A 41 -13.07 -1.99 -2.42
N TYR A 42 -13.26 -2.87 -1.42
CA TYR A 42 -14.37 -2.75 -0.48
C TYR A 42 -14.30 -1.46 0.33
N TYR A 43 -13.11 -1.05 0.77
CA TYR A 43 -12.94 0.21 1.51
C TYR A 43 -13.17 1.45 0.64
N GLU A 44 -12.74 1.45 -0.62
CA GLU A 44 -13.01 2.56 -1.54
C GLU A 44 -14.46 2.65 -2.01
N LYS A 45 -15.15 1.50 -2.07
CA LYS A 45 -16.56 1.44 -2.44
C LYS A 45 -17.47 1.71 -1.23
N GLY A 46 -17.02 1.37 -0.02
CA GLY A 46 -17.81 1.42 1.19
C GLY A 46 -18.84 0.28 1.32
N ASP A 47 -18.80 -0.73 0.43
CA ASP A 47 -19.70 -1.88 0.47
C ASP A 47 -19.01 -3.22 0.15
N ARG A 48 -19.61 -4.30 0.67
CA ARG A 48 -19.33 -5.69 0.32
C ARG A 48 -20.65 -6.43 0.19
N ASN A 49 -21.00 -6.79 -1.04
CA ASN A 49 -22.21 -7.55 -1.36
C ASN A 49 -23.48 -6.91 -0.77
N GLY A 50 -23.61 -5.59 -0.90
CA GLY A 50 -24.76 -4.82 -0.39
C GLY A 50 -24.73 -4.53 1.11
N ARG A 51 -23.69 -4.96 1.84
CA ARG A 51 -23.49 -4.58 3.24
C ARG A 51 -22.47 -3.44 3.32
N PRO A 52 -22.72 -2.39 4.12
CA PRO A 52 -21.74 -1.34 4.33
C PRO A 52 -20.46 -1.93 4.93
N VAL A 53 -19.31 -1.45 4.45
CA VAL A 53 -17.99 -1.84 4.96
C VAL A 53 -17.32 -0.62 5.53
N GLU A 54 -17.04 -0.70 6.83
CA GLU A 54 -16.22 0.28 7.51
C GLU A 54 -14.73 -0.07 7.40
N ILE A 55 -13.89 0.96 7.38
CA ILE A 55 -12.43 0.81 7.39
C ILE A 55 -11.99 0.57 8.84
N PRO A 56 -11.43 -0.60 9.20
CA PRO A 56 -11.06 -0.92 10.58
C PRO A 56 -10.03 0.07 11.16
N LYS A 57 -10.04 0.24 12.49
CA LYS A 57 -9.08 1.11 13.20
C LYS A 57 -7.63 0.80 12.84
N ALA A 58 -7.25 -0.49 12.75
CA ALA A 58 -5.90 -0.91 12.37
C ALA A 58 -5.48 -0.35 11.00
N VAL A 59 -6.37 -0.41 10.02
CA VAL A 59 -6.12 0.11 8.66
C VAL A 59 -5.99 1.63 8.68
N ARG A 60 -6.86 2.34 9.42
CA ARG A 60 -6.78 3.81 9.55
C ARG A 60 -5.46 4.26 10.17
N LEU A 61 -4.99 3.56 11.19
CA LEU A 61 -3.69 3.84 11.84
C LEU A 61 -2.53 3.53 10.88
N ALA A 62 -2.59 2.42 10.14
CA ALA A 62 -1.58 2.10 9.13
C ALA A 62 -1.53 3.15 8.01
N CYS A 63 -2.67 3.65 7.52
CA CYS A 63 -2.71 4.75 6.55
C CYS A 63 -2.00 6.00 7.07
N TYR A 64 -2.23 6.35 8.34
CA TYR A 64 -1.56 7.48 8.97
C TYR A 64 -0.04 7.27 9.07
N ALA A 65 0.40 6.09 9.51
CA ALA A 65 1.82 5.75 9.59
C ALA A 65 2.52 5.86 8.23
N LEU A 66 1.90 5.30 7.18
CA LEU A 66 2.41 5.38 5.82
C LEU A 66 2.47 6.83 5.32
N SER A 67 1.45 7.66 5.60
CA SER A 67 1.50 9.09 5.28
C SER A 67 2.60 9.85 6.03
N ALA A 68 2.99 9.39 7.22
CA ALA A 68 4.12 9.92 7.99
C ALA A 68 5.48 9.36 7.52
N GLY A 69 5.50 8.52 6.47
CA GLY A 69 6.71 7.89 5.94
C GLY A 69 7.23 6.73 6.79
N ILE A 70 6.40 6.16 7.66
CA ILE A 70 6.73 4.98 8.46
C ILE A 70 6.25 3.76 7.67
N ALA A 71 7.20 2.96 7.19
CA ALA A 71 6.94 1.79 6.36
C ALA A 71 6.79 0.51 7.18
N ASP A 72 7.46 0.41 8.33
CA ASP A 72 7.42 -0.76 9.21
C ASP A 72 7.63 -0.39 10.68
N PHE A 73 7.32 -1.32 11.59
CA PHE A 73 7.46 -1.14 13.04
C PHE A 73 7.67 -2.49 13.74
N ASP A 74 8.76 -2.60 14.50
CA ASP A 74 9.18 -3.84 15.17
C ASP A 74 8.65 -3.98 16.62
N GLY A 75 7.87 -3.02 17.10
CA GLY A 75 7.42 -2.97 18.50
C GLY A 75 8.15 -1.95 19.37
N ALA A 76 9.29 -1.42 18.91
CA ALA A 76 10.09 -0.44 19.63
C ALA A 76 10.44 0.78 18.76
N THR A 77 10.80 0.59 17.50
CA THR A 77 11.32 1.63 16.60
C THR A 77 10.55 1.67 15.28
N PRO A 78 10.06 2.84 14.83
CA PRO A 78 9.47 2.97 13.51
C PRO A 78 10.56 2.99 12.44
N LEU A 79 10.45 2.10 11.46
CA LEU A 79 11.31 2.10 10.28
C LEU A 79 10.74 3.05 9.23
N ARG A 80 11.50 4.11 8.92
CA ARG A 80 11.16 5.03 7.84
C ARG A 80 11.67 4.48 6.51
N GLY A 81 10.84 4.57 5.48
CA GLY A 81 11.18 4.05 4.17
C GLY A 81 10.26 4.57 3.08
N PRO A 82 10.61 4.34 1.81
CA PRO A 82 9.73 4.67 0.71
C PRO A 82 8.45 3.85 0.86
N VAL A 83 7.28 4.52 0.78
CA VAL A 83 5.98 3.86 0.66
C VAL A 83 5.83 3.35 -0.77
N GLN A 84 6.70 2.42 -1.14
CA GLN A 84 6.67 1.74 -2.42
C GLN A 84 6.39 0.26 -2.15
N PRO A 85 5.55 -0.38 -2.98
CA PRO A 85 5.46 -1.83 -2.95
C PRO A 85 6.88 -2.39 -3.16
N THR A 86 7.23 -3.41 -2.40
CA THR A 86 8.48 -4.17 -2.60
C THR A 86 8.36 -4.90 -3.93
N SER A 87 8.58 -4.18 -5.02
CA SER A 87 8.86 -4.78 -6.30
C SER A 87 10.19 -5.50 -6.12
N SER A 88 10.15 -6.83 -5.98
CA SER A 88 11.31 -7.68 -6.20
C SER A 88 12.09 -7.22 -7.44
N PRO A 89 13.43 -7.40 -7.45
CA PRO A 89 14.33 -6.78 -8.41
C PRO A 89 13.88 -7.08 -9.84
N GLY A 90 13.94 -6.06 -10.69
CA GLY A 90 13.45 -6.11 -12.07
C GLY A 90 14.00 -7.30 -12.87
N PRO A 91 13.29 -7.74 -13.92
CA PRO A 91 13.81 -8.78 -14.80
C PRO A 91 15.03 -8.23 -15.54
N GLY A 92 16.19 -8.83 -15.28
CA GLY A 92 17.37 -8.72 -16.13
C GLY A 92 18.21 -7.45 -15.96
N GLN A 93 19.22 -7.51 -15.09
CA GLN A 93 20.50 -6.90 -15.47
C GLN A 93 20.98 -7.64 -16.73
N PRO A 94 21.28 -6.94 -17.85
CA PRO A 94 21.99 -7.57 -18.94
C PRO A 94 23.37 -7.97 -18.41
N ALA A 95 23.75 -9.23 -18.63
CA ALA A 95 25.11 -9.70 -18.36
C ALA A 95 26.09 -8.74 -19.04
N ARG A 96 26.90 -8.05 -18.22
CA ARG A 96 28.06 -7.31 -18.69
C ARG A 96 28.91 -8.25 -19.54
N GLY A 97 29.29 -7.75 -20.72
CA GLY A 97 29.85 -8.55 -21.80
C GLY A 97 31.12 -9.32 -21.45
N SER A 98 31.29 -10.41 -22.18
CA SER A 98 32.61 -10.91 -22.55
C SER A 98 32.78 -10.61 -24.03
N SER A 99 33.45 -9.50 -24.32
CA SER A 99 34.14 -9.30 -25.59
C SER A 99 35.29 -10.28 -25.65
N ASP A 100 35.15 -11.37 -26.40
CA ASP A 100 36.29 -12.16 -26.82
C ASP A 100 36.96 -11.46 -28.01
N PRO A 101 38.25 -11.10 -27.91
CA PRO A 101 39.01 -10.59 -29.05
C PRO A 101 39.37 -11.73 -29.99
N VAL A 102 39.24 -11.45 -31.29
CA VAL A 102 39.79 -12.25 -32.39
C VAL A 102 41.33 -12.23 -32.35
N PRO A 103 41.98 -13.37 -32.57
CA PRO A 103 43.16 -13.44 -33.42
C PRO A 103 42.96 -14.55 -34.48
N GLY A 104 43.29 -14.40 -35.76
CA GLY A 104 44.36 -13.62 -36.37
C GLY A 104 45.56 -14.50 -36.70
N THR A 105 45.43 -15.50 -37.58
CA THR A 105 46.43 -15.91 -38.60
C THR A 105 45.77 -16.83 -39.62
#